data_AF-A0A932A1P3-F1
#
_entry.id   AF-A0A932A1P3-F1
#
_cell.length_a   1.000
_cell.length_b   1.000
_cell.length_c   1.000
_cell.angle_alpha   90.00
_cell.angle_beta   90.00
_cell.angle_gamma   90.00
#
_symmetry.space_group_name_H-M   'P 1'
#
loop_
_entity.id
_entity.type
_entity.pdbx_description
1 polymer ?
#
loop_
_entity_poly.entity_id
_entity_poly.type
_entity_poly.pdbx_seq_one_letter_code
_entity_poly.pdbx_strand_id
1 'polypeptide(L)'
;MLLANLGPRLQKNEYLLTAMDGETFGHHRPGLEKLLFDIYQSKELPTATISELLGKHSFEKTACDPIPASWALMHKDIARNLPFSRWYNPKNAIHRMQWQLTALAIGEAKKAKEKGKPYQKARALLDKALHSDQYWWASAKPWWSLEILEKGAKELLEVVLILEGKNIQSAKKAQELYKNIVFTALDWQRNGIVEDLVKEHYDEEVSMRLDTSAPYVPPEEFDKIIEHLRKQMLECAQSEEYEKAAQFRDRITELKGKRKEATSKV
;
A
#
# COMPACT_ATOMS: atom_id res chain seq x y z
N MET A 1 22.93 3.23 14.16
CA MET A 1 22.78 4.03 12.92
C MET A 1 21.60 4.98 13.00
N LEU A 2 20.39 4.52 13.34
CA LEU A 2 19.20 5.38 13.48
C LEU A 2 19.37 6.53 14.49
N LEU A 3 19.83 6.24 15.71
CA LEU A 3 20.05 7.25 16.75
C LEU A 3 21.02 8.36 16.32
N ALA A 4 22.10 7.97 15.63
CA ALA A 4 23.09 8.92 15.10
C ALA A 4 22.47 9.89 14.09
N ASN A 5 21.50 9.43 13.27
CA ASN A 5 20.80 10.26 12.30
C ASN A 5 19.76 11.20 12.92
N LEU A 6 19.23 10.89 14.11
CA LEU A 6 18.33 11.79 14.84
C LEU A 6 19.09 12.95 15.49
N GLY A 7 20.36 12.73 15.83
CA GLY A 7 21.29 13.79 16.25
C GLY A 7 20.72 14.65 17.39
N PRO A 8 20.75 15.99 17.29
CA PRO A 8 20.25 16.89 18.33
C PRO A 8 18.76 16.73 18.66
N ARG A 9 17.96 16.11 17.79
CA ARG A 9 16.52 15.91 18.03
C ARG A 9 16.25 14.97 19.21
N LEU A 10 17.19 14.06 19.52
CA LEU A 10 17.09 13.18 20.69
C LEU A 10 17.05 13.94 22.02
N GLN A 11 17.56 15.18 22.04
CA GLN A 11 17.57 16.04 23.23
C GLN A 11 16.36 16.99 23.29
N LYS A 12 15.47 16.95 22.29
CA LYS A 12 14.26 17.77 22.26
C LYS A 12 13.08 16.97 22.83
N ASN A 13 12.21 17.66 23.55
CA ASN A 13 10.94 17.08 24.03
C ASN A 13 9.89 17.14 22.91
N GLU A 14 10.08 16.33 21.87
CA GLU A 14 9.21 16.27 20.70
C GLU A 14 8.78 14.82 20.39
N TYR A 15 7.63 14.68 19.73
CA TYR A 15 7.13 13.38 19.29
C TYR A 15 7.58 13.09 17.86
N LEU A 16 8.05 11.86 17.63
CA LEU A 16 8.27 11.31 16.30
C LEU A 16 7.17 10.28 16.01
N LEU A 17 6.28 10.60 15.08
CA LEU A 17 5.28 9.65 14.58
C LEU A 17 5.84 8.92 13.36
N THR A 18 5.89 7.59 13.43
CA THR A 18 6.19 6.73 12.29
C THR A 18 4.98 5.84 12.00
N ALA A 19 4.68 5.63 10.72
CA ALA A 19 3.60 4.76 10.27
C ALA A 19 4.12 3.95 9.08
N MET A 20 4.08 2.63 9.19
CA MET A 20 4.59 1.69 8.19
C MET A 20 3.75 0.42 8.19
N ASP A 21 3.62 -0.22 7.04
CA ASP A 21 3.02 -1.55 6.93
C ASP A 21 3.89 -2.55 7.68
N GLY A 22 3.27 -3.40 8.51
CA GLY A 22 3.99 -4.36 9.36
C GLY A 22 4.82 -5.36 8.56
N GLU A 23 4.32 -5.73 7.38
CA GLU A 23 4.97 -6.59 6.39
C GLU A 23 6.30 -6.00 5.91
N THR A 24 6.54 -4.71 6.10
CA THR A 24 7.84 -4.08 5.80
C THR A 24 8.97 -4.73 6.60
N PHE A 25 8.71 -5.13 7.84
CA PHE A 25 9.72 -5.67 8.75
C PHE A 25 9.78 -7.20 8.63
N GLY A 26 10.75 -7.71 7.85
CA GLY A 26 11.02 -9.14 7.71
C GLY A 26 10.39 -9.81 6.50
N HIS A 27 9.17 -9.43 6.09
CA HIS A 27 8.53 -10.01 4.90
C HIS A 27 8.99 -9.33 3.61
N HIS A 28 8.76 -8.02 3.45
CA HIS A 28 9.21 -7.26 2.28
C HIS A 28 10.68 -6.86 2.36
N ARG A 29 11.21 -6.61 3.57
CA ARG A 29 12.61 -6.27 3.81
C ARG A 29 13.19 -7.17 4.92
N PRO A 30 13.67 -8.37 4.58
CA PRO A 30 14.37 -9.24 5.52
C PRO A 30 15.50 -8.51 6.24
N GLY A 31 15.67 -8.76 7.53
CA GLY A 31 16.67 -8.14 8.40
C GLY A 31 16.27 -6.76 8.95
N LEU A 32 15.24 -6.10 8.40
CA LEU A 32 14.77 -4.80 8.89
C LEU A 32 14.03 -4.92 10.23
N GLU A 33 13.48 -6.09 10.55
CA GLU A 33 12.95 -6.42 11.87
C GLU A 33 13.98 -6.24 12.99
N LYS A 34 15.29 -6.44 12.71
CA LYS A 34 16.35 -6.19 13.70
C LYS A 34 16.43 -4.71 14.07
N LEU A 35 16.25 -3.80 13.09
CA LEU A 35 16.17 -2.37 13.35
C LEU A 35 14.97 -2.02 14.23
N LEU A 36 13.82 -2.66 13.99
CA LEU A 36 12.63 -2.47 14.82
C LEU A 36 12.87 -2.92 16.26
N PHE A 37 13.57 -4.04 16.46
CA PHE A 37 13.96 -4.51 17.80
C PHE A 37 14.93 -3.54 18.49
N ASP A 38 15.93 -3.04 17.76
CA ASP A 38 16.88 -2.05 18.27
C ASP A 38 16.16 -0.77 18.73
N ILE A 39 15.14 -0.31 17.97
CA ILE A 39 14.31 0.84 18.35
C ILE A 39 13.59 0.55 19.68
N TYR A 40 12.91 -0.59 19.79
CA TYR A 40 12.14 -0.93 21.01
C TYR A 40 13.00 -1.18 22.25
N GLN A 41 14.25 -1.58 22.07
CA GLN A 41 15.19 -1.79 23.18
C GLN A 41 15.94 -0.51 23.57
N SER A 42 15.90 0.54 22.74
CA SER A 42 16.63 1.77 23.01
C SER A 42 16.00 2.57 24.15
N LYS A 43 16.81 2.89 25.15
CA LYS A 43 16.42 3.79 26.24
C LYS A 43 16.43 5.26 25.82
N GLU A 44 17.13 5.58 24.73
CA GLU A 44 17.23 6.94 24.18
C GLU A 44 16.00 7.32 23.34
N LEU A 45 15.21 6.33 22.92
CA LEU A 45 13.98 6.51 22.16
C LEU A 45 12.81 5.85 22.90
N PRO A 46 12.29 6.47 23.97
CA PRO A 46 11.13 5.94 24.66
C PRO A 46 9.95 5.87 23.68
N THR A 47 9.36 4.69 23.55
CA THR A 47 8.16 4.47 22.75
C THR A 47 6.91 4.61 23.61
N ALA A 48 5.82 5.06 23.00
CA ALA A 48 4.52 5.15 23.64
C ALA A 48 3.42 4.83 22.63
N THR A 49 2.34 4.23 23.11
CA THR A 49 1.12 4.06 22.34
C THR A 49 0.36 5.38 22.24
N ILE A 50 -0.46 5.53 21.19
CA ILE A 50 -1.34 6.72 21.05
C ILE A 50 -2.25 6.89 22.27
N SER A 51 -2.76 5.79 22.84
CA SER A 51 -3.61 5.83 24.04
C SER A 51 -2.88 6.37 25.28
N GLU A 52 -1.60 6.00 25.47
CA GLU A 52 -0.80 6.53 26.58
C GLU A 52 -0.49 8.01 26.41
N LEU A 53 -0.23 8.43 25.18
CA LEU A 53 -0.01 9.83 24.84
C LEU A 53 -1.26 10.66 25.20
N LEU A 54 -2.44 10.22 24.76
CA LEU A 54 -3.72 10.88 25.04
C LEU A 54 -4.04 11.01 26.53
N GLY A 55 -3.58 10.07 27.37
CA GLY A 55 -3.82 10.09 28.81
C GLY A 55 -2.84 10.91 29.65
N LYS A 56 -1.66 11.26 29.11
CA LYS A 56 -0.54 11.81 29.89
C LYS A 56 -0.22 13.29 29.61
N HIS A 57 -0.77 13.89 28.56
CA HIS A 57 -0.32 15.21 28.11
C HIS A 57 -1.42 16.20 27.73
N SER A 58 -1.20 17.45 28.13
CA SER A 58 -1.78 18.63 27.48
C SER A 58 -1.08 18.80 26.12
N PHE A 59 -1.62 18.21 25.05
CA PHE A 59 -1.12 18.49 23.71
C PHE A 59 -1.38 19.95 23.35
N GLU A 60 -0.39 20.60 22.75
CA GLU A 60 -0.65 21.79 21.96
C GLU A 60 -1.54 21.38 20.79
N LYS A 61 -2.76 21.92 20.75
CA LYS A 61 -3.74 21.60 19.72
C LYS A 61 -3.79 22.77 18.75
N THR A 62 -3.41 22.49 17.52
CA THR A 62 -3.59 23.43 16.41
C THR A 62 -4.83 23.00 15.65
N ALA A 63 -5.80 23.91 15.47
CA ALA A 63 -6.91 23.66 14.59
C ALA A 63 -6.38 23.50 13.16
N CYS A 64 -6.77 22.42 12.48
CA CYS A 64 -6.45 22.20 11.08
C CYS A 64 -7.65 21.59 10.37
N ASP A 65 -7.83 21.99 9.11
CA ASP A 65 -8.84 21.41 8.23
C ASP A 65 -8.14 20.42 7.30
N PRO A 66 -8.36 19.10 7.47
CA PRO A 66 -7.75 18.11 6.60
C PRO A 66 -8.32 18.25 5.19
N ILE A 67 -7.42 18.26 4.21
CA ILE A 67 -7.80 18.20 2.80
C ILE A 67 -7.90 16.74 2.33
N PRO A 68 -8.68 16.45 1.28
CA PRO A 68 -8.67 15.13 0.65
C PRO A 68 -7.25 14.74 0.21
N ALA A 69 -6.69 13.72 0.85
CA ALA A 69 -5.34 13.24 0.59
C ALA A 69 -5.21 11.77 0.99
N SER A 70 -4.18 11.12 0.45
CA SER A 70 -3.73 9.82 0.90
C SER A 70 -2.20 9.83 1.04
N TRP A 71 -1.64 8.93 1.84
CA TRP A 71 -0.19 8.73 1.91
C TRP A 71 0.46 8.28 0.57
N ALA A 72 -0.36 7.88 -0.41
CA ALA A 72 0.04 7.50 -1.76
C ALA A 72 -0.02 8.67 -2.76
N LEU A 73 -0.34 9.88 -2.27
CA LEU A 73 -0.54 11.06 -3.10
C LEU A 73 0.77 11.52 -3.77
N MET A 74 0.70 11.76 -5.08
CA MET A 74 1.82 12.23 -5.90
C MET A 74 1.58 13.69 -6.33
N HIS A 75 2.62 14.49 -6.64
CA HIS A 75 2.43 15.87 -7.15
C HIS A 75 1.50 15.95 -8.38
N LYS A 76 1.52 14.96 -9.28
CA LYS A 76 0.60 14.94 -10.44
C LYS A 76 -0.85 14.81 -10.03
N ASP A 77 -1.12 14.08 -8.95
CA ASP A 77 -2.46 13.86 -8.43
C ASP A 77 -2.98 15.15 -7.80
N ILE A 78 -2.10 15.92 -7.16
CA ILE A 78 -2.39 17.29 -6.71
C ILE A 78 -2.70 18.18 -7.92
N ALA A 79 -1.83 18.21 -8.93
CA ALA A 79 -2.01 19.03 -10.14
C ALA A 79 -3.28 18.68 -10.92
N ARG A 80 -3.73 17.41 -10.86
CA ARG A 80 -4.95 16.92 -11.52
C ARG A 80 -6.18 16.96 -10.61
N ASN A 81 -6.03 17.36 -9.34
CA ASN A 81 -7.07 17.30 -8.31
C ASN A 81 -7.71 15.89 -8.16
N LEU A 82 -6.86 14.85 -8.13
CA LEU A 82 -7.23 13.42 -8.02
C LEU A 82 -6.54 12.75 -6.82
N PRO A 83 -6.89 13.13 -5.57
CA PRO A 83 -6.15 12.73 -4.38
C PRO A 83 -6.18 11.23 -4.04
N PHE A 84 -7.08 10.49 -4.68
CA PHE A 84 -7.27 9.05 -4.51
C PHE A 84 -7.08 8.29 -5.82
N SER A 85 -6.18 8.74 -6.69
CA SER A 85 -5.97 8.21 -8.05
C SER A 85 -5.83 6.68 -8.13
N ARG A 86 -5.24 6.05 -7.08
CA ARG A 86 -5.09 4.59 -6.96
C ARG A 86 -6.39 3.85 -6.58
N TRP A 87 -7.38 4.51 -5.99
CA TRP A 87 -8.67 3.88 -5.64
C TRP A 87 -9.84 4.38 -6.49
N TYR A 88 -9.72 5.59 -7.03
CA TYR A 88 -10.70 6.21 -7.89
C TYR A 88 -10.02 7.14 -8.88
N ASN A 89 -10.16 6.82 -10.15
CA ASN A 89 -9.72 7.67 -11.24
C ASN A 89 -10.85 7.71 -12.26
N PRO A 90 -11.49 8.87 -12.49
CA PRO A 90 -12.58 8.99 -13.45
C PRO A 90 -12.22 8.54 -14.86
N LYS A 91 -10.94 8.56 -15.24
CA LYS A 91 -10.47 8.09 -16.56
C LYS A 91 -10.26 6.58 -16.61
N ASN A 92 -10.05 5.91 -15.48
CA ASN A 92 -9.91 4.46 -15.41
C ASN A 92 -11.30 3.79 -15.58
N ALA A 93 -11.49 3.06 -16.67
CA ALA A 93 -12.76 2.41 -16.99
C ALA A 93 -13.16 1.34 -15.97
N ILE A 94 -12.18 0.57 -15.48
CA ILE A 94 -12.38 -0.48 -14.47
C ILE A 94 -12.86 0.16 -13.16
N HIS A 95 -12.19 1.23 -12.69
CA HIS A 95 -12.62 1.93 -11.47
C HIS A 95 -14.06 2.42 -11.58
N ARG A 96 -14.45 3.03 -12.72
CA ARG A 96 -15.83 3.50 -12.91
C ARG A 96 -16.84 2.36 -12.75
N MET A 97 -16.58 1.22 -13.37
CA MET A 97 -17.47 0.06 -13.28
C MET A 97 -17.46 -0.59 -11.89
N GLN A 98 -16.30 -0.70 -11.24
CA GLN A 98 -16.19 -1.20 -9.87
C GLN A 98 -17.00 -0.34 -8.90
N TRP A 99 -16.89 0.99 -8.98
CA TRP A 99 -17.67 1.89 -8.13
C TRP A 99 -19.17 1.88 -8.46
N GLN A 100 -19.56 1.67 -9.71
CA GLN A 100 -20.96 1.44 -10.07
C GLN A 100 -21.50 0.15 -9.45
N LEU A 101 -20.72 -0.94 -9.49
CA LEU A 101 -21.09 -2.22 -8.88
C LEU A 101 -21.14 -2.12 -7.34
N THR A 102 -20.20 -1.39 -6.76
CA THR A 102 -20.13 -1.07 -5.32
C THR A 102 -21.38 -0.31 -4.87
N ALA A 103 -21.73 0.76 -5.57
CA ALA A 103 -22.91 1.57 -5.27
C ALA A 103 -24.20 0.75 -5.42
N LEU A 104 -24.27 -0.15 -6.40
CA LEU A 104 -25.39 -1.06 -6.59
C LEU A 104 -25.52 -2.03 -5.41
N ALA A 105 -24.43 -2.70 -5.01
CA ALA A 105 -24.43 -3.64 -3.89
C ALA A 105 -24.83 -2.98 -2.56
N ILE A 106 -24.25 -1.81 -2.25
CA ILE A 106 -24.63 -1.00 -1.07
C ILE A 106 -26.10 -0.58 -1.16
N GLY A 107 -26.54 -0.14 -2.34
CA GLY A 107 -27.91 0.29 -2.59
C GLY A 107 -28.92 -0.82 -2.32
N GLU A 108 -28.68 -2.03 -2.83
CA GLU A 108 -29.57 -3.17 -2.58
C GLU A 108 -29.53 -3.64 -1.13
N ALA A 109 -28.36 -3.59 -0.47
CA ALA A 109 -28.27 -3.91 0.95
C ALA A 109 -29.07 -2.93 1.82
N LYS A 110 -29.12 -1.64 1.46
CA LYS A 110 -29.93 -0.63 2.14
C LYS A 110 -31.44 -0.81 1.92
N LYS A 111 -31.86 -1.27 0.73
CA LYS A 111 -33.28 -1.52 0.43
C LYS A 111 -33.80 -2.82 1.03
N ALA A 112 -32.94 -3.81 1.17
CA ALA A 112 -33.32 -5.11 1.71
C ALA A 112 -33.80 -4.97 3.16
N LYS A 113 -34.88 -5.68 3.51
CA LYS A 113 -35.34 -5.74 4.90
C LYS A 113 -34.27 -6.42 5.74
N GLU A 114 -33.89 -5.81 6.86
CA GLU A 114 -32.83 -6.29 7.78
C GLU A 114 -33.24 -7.54 8.58
N LYS A 115 -33.85 -8.53 7.92
CA LYS A 115 -34.42 -9.71 8.56
C LYS A 115 -34.12 -10.97 7.74
N GLY A 116 -33.68 -12.01 8.44
CA GLY A 116 -33.47 -13.34 7.89
C GLY A 116 -32.02 -13.63 7.49
N LYS A 117 -31.74 -14.93 7.30
CA LYS A 117 -30.41 -15.45 6.97
C LYS A 117 -29.81 -14.87 5.67
N PRO A 118 -30.58 -14.65 4.57
CA PRO A 118 -30.02 -14.08 3.34
C PRO A 118 -29.45 -12.68 3.53
N TYR A 119 -30.18 -11.81 4.24
CA TYR A 119 -29.70 -10.46 4.55
C TYR A 119 -28.41 -10.47 5.36
N GLN A 120 -28.37 -11.27 6.45
CA GLN A 120 -27.18 -11.37 7.30
C GLN A 120 -25.95 -11.88 6.52
N LYS A 121 -26.15 -12.88 5.66
CA LYS A 121 -25.10 -13.40 4.78
C LYS A 121 -24.61 -12.34 3.80
N ALA A 122 -25.51 -11.65 3.12
CA ALA A 122 -25.16 -10.60 2.17
C ALA A 122 -24.48 -9.41 2.86
N ARG A 123 -24.91 -9.04 4.06
CA ARG A 123 -24.30 -7.94 4.82
C ARG A 123 -22.87 -8.28 5.23
N ALA A 124 -22.64 -9.46 5.80
CA ALA A 124 -21.31 -9.92 6.16
C ALA A 124 -20.39 -10.07 4.94
N LEU A 125 -20.94 -10.46 3.79
CA LEU A 125 -20.19 -10.50 2.53
C LEU A 125 -19.88 -9.09 2.03
N LEU A 126 -20.83 -8.16 2.09
CA LEU A 126 -20.63 -6.77 1.67
C LEU A 126 -19.52 -6.10 2.48
N ASP A 127 -19.48 -6.30 3.79
CA ASP A 127 -18.41 -5.74 4.63
C ASP A 127 -17.02 -6.23 4.20
N LYS A 128 -16.90 -7.45 3.69
CA LYS A 128 -15.65 -7.99 3.10
C LYS A 128 -15.40 -7.45 1.69
N ALA A 129 -16.45 -7.42 0.87
CA ALA A 129 -16.41 -7.03 -0.54
C ALA A 129 -16.07 -5.54 -0.74
N LEU A 130 -16.10 -4.73 0.32
CA LEU A 130 -15.68 -3.32 0.29
C LEU A 130 -14.20 -3.11 0.57
N HIS A 131 -13.39 -4.18 0.64
CA HIS A 131 -11.95 -4.08 0.82
C HIS A 131 -11.30 -3.23 -0.29
N SER A 132 -10.36 -2.36 0.09
CA SER A 132 -9.81 -1.34 -0.81
C SER A 132 -8.86 -1.89 -1.87
N ASP A 133 -8.32 -3.10 -1.66
CA ASP A 133 -7.32 -3.69 -2.55
C ASP A 133 -7.85 -3.85 -3.97
N GLN A 134 -9.12 -4.23 -4.15
CA GLN A 134 -9.68 -4.43 -5.49
C GLN A 134 -9.58 -3.17 -6.37
N TYR A 135 -9.68 -1.98 -5.78
CA TYR A 135 -9.57 -0.72 -6.51
C TYR A 135 -8.10 -0.36 -6.67
N TRP A 136 -7.30 -0.51 -5.61
CA TRP A 136 -5.87 -0.28 -5.66
C TRP A 136 -5.24 -1.08 -6.82
N TRP A 137 -5.47 -2.39 -6.86
CA TRP A 137 -4.86 -3.29 -7.86
C TRP A 137 -5.41 -3.06 -9.27
N ALA A 138 -6.63 -2.54 -9.39
CA ALA A 138 -7.20 -2.12 -10.67
C ALA A 138 -6.61 -0.80 -11.21
N SER A 139 -5.82 -0.08 -10.40
CA SER A 139 -5.17 1.16 -10.85
C SER A 139 -3.95 0.93 -11.73
N ALA A 140 -3.32 -0.25 -11.63
CA ALA A 140 -2.02 -0.56 -12.23
C ALA A 140 -0.91 0.43 -11.79
N LYS A 141 -0.94 0.92 -10.54
CA LYS A 141 -0.06 1.99 -10.03
C LYS A 141 0.45 1.76 -8.61
N PRO A 142 1.63 1.13 -8.41
CA PRO A 142 2.46 0.42 -9.39
C PRO A 142 2.05 -1.04 -9.68
N TRP A 143 1.10 -1.62 -8.97
CA TRP A 143 0.84 -3.06 -9.04
C TRP A 143 -0.49 -3.39 -9.71
N TRP A 144 -0.55 -4.58 -10.30
CA TRP A 144 -1.72 -5.13 -10.97
C TRP A 144 -1.91 -6.59 -10.59
N SER A 145 -3.14 -6.98 -10.27
CA SER A 145 -3.52 -8.37 -10.04
C SER A 145 -4.94 -8.56 -10.54
N LEU A 146 -5.06 -9.36 -11.59
CA LEU A 146 -6.34 -9.74 -12.18
C LEU A 146 -7.25 -10.42 -11.14
N GLU A 147 -6.64 -11.25 -10.30
CA GLU A 147 -7.27 -12.10 -9.30
C GLU A 147 -7.89 -11.27 -8.18
N ILE A 148 -7.17 -10.27 -7.66
CA ILE A 148 -7.68 -9.43 -6.56
C ILE A 148 -8.84 -8.55 -7.04
N LEU A 149 -8.76 -7.98 -8.25
CA LEU A 149 -9.87 -7.16 -8.76
C LEU A 149 -11.10 -8.01 -9.12
N GLU A 150 -10.90 -9.20 -9.68
CA GLU A 150 -12.00 -10.10 -10.05
C GLU A 150 -12.69 -10.58 -8.80
N LYS A 151 -11.93 -10.99 -7.78
CA LYS A 151 -12.47 -11.40 -6.48
C LYS A 151 -13.34 -10.33 -5.86
N GLY A 152 -12.86 -9.08 -5.77
CA GLY A 152 -13.66 -7.98 -5.22
C GLY A 152 -14.96 -7.73 -6.02
N ALA A 153 -14.86 -7.71 -7.36
CA ALA A 153 -16.04 -7.57 -8.22
C ALA A 153 -17.02 -8.75 -8.09
N LYS A 154 -16.51 -9.97 -7.92
CA LYS A 154 -17.28 -11.19 -7.74
C LYS A 154 -18.03 -11.19 -6.42
N GLU A 155 -17.37 -10.81 -5.33
CA GLU A 155 -17.96 -10.69 -4.01
C GLU A 155 -19.10 -9.65 -4.01
N LEU A 156 -18.90 -8.50 -4.66
CA LEU A 156 -19.96 -7.49 -4.82
C LEU A 156 -21.15 -7.99 -5.65
N LEU A 157 -20.89 -8.73 -6.74
CA LEU A 157 -21.94 -9.39 -7.52
C LEU A 157 -22.74 -10.36 -6.65
N GLU A 158 -22.07 -11.19 -5.85
CA GLU A 158 -22.72 -12.16 -4.97
C GLU A 158 -23.60 -11.50 -3.91
N VAL A 159 -23.18 -10.36 -3.35
CA VAL A 159 -24.04 -9.55 -2.45
C VAL A 159 -25.37 -9.23 -3.14
N VAL A 160 -25.32 -8.71 -4.36
CA VAL A 160 -26.53 -8.36 -5.13
C VAL A 160 -27.38 -9.61 -5.38
N LEU A 161 -26.78 -10.72 -5.80
CA LEU A 161 -27.51 -11.96 -6.10
C LEU A 161 -28.19 -12.59 -4.87
N ILE A 162 -27.57 -12.51 -3.69
CA ILE A 162 -28.15 -13.04 -2.44
C ILE A 162 -29.37 -12.20 -2.02
N LEU A 163 -29.28 -10.88 -2.16
CA LEU A 163 -30.35 -9.96 -1.75
C LEU A 163 -31.52 -9.98 -2.73
N GLU A 164 -31.22 -10.04 -4.03
CA GLU A 164 -32.17 -9.82 -5.10
C GLU A 164 -32.81 -11.09 -5.62
N GLY A 165 -33.10 -12.07 -4.74
CA GLY A 165 -33.68 -13.37 -5.10
C GLY A 165 -34.97 -13.35 -5.96
N LYS A 166 -35.49 -12.16 -6.33
CA LYS A 166 -36.54 -11.92 -7.34
C LYS A 166 -36.41 -10.63 -8.21
N ASN A 167 -35.42 -9.73 -8.03
CA ASN A 167 -35.26 -8.53 -8.90
C ASN A 167 -34.28 -8.80 -10.05
N ILE A 168 -34.87 -9.10 -11.21
CA ILE A 168 -34.12 -9.45 -12.41
C ILE A 168 -33.24 -8.30 -12.91
N GLN A 169 -33.59 -7.03 -12.66
CA GLN A 169 -32.88 -5.90 -13.25
C GLN A 169 -31.56 -5.59 -12.55
N SER A 170 -31.55 -5.45 -11.23
CA SER A 170 -30.32 -5.19 -10.46
C SER A 170 -29.34 -6.36 -10.58
N ALA A 171 -29.84 -7.60 -10.53
CA ALA A 171 -29.02 -8.79 -10.74
C ALA A 171 -28.37 -8.81 -12.14
N LYS A 172 -29.14 -8.55 -13.22
CA LYS A 172 -28.59 -8.46 -14.58
C LYS A 172 -27.54 -7.37 -14.72
N LYS A 173 -27.81 -6.18 -14.17
CA LYS A 173 -26.87 -5.06 -14.20
C LYS A 173 -25.57 -5.39 -13.46
N ALA A 174 -25.66 -6.04 -12.30
CA ALA A 174 -24.48 -6.48 -11.56
C ALA A 174 -23.66 -7.52 -12.36
N GLN A 175 -24.32 -8.49 -12.99
CA GLN A 175 -23.67 -9.50 -13.83
C GLN A 175 -22.96 -8.86 -15.04
N GLU A 176 -23.61 -7.90 -15.69
CA GLU A 176 -23.04 -7.17 -16.81
C GLU A 176 -21.83 -6.34 -16.39
N LEU A 177 -21.92 -5.60 -15.29
CA LEU A 177 -20.80 -4.84 -14.72
C LEU A 177 -19.62 -5.76 -14.40
N TYR A 178 -19.86 -6.86 -13.70
CA TYR A 178 -18.83 -7.84 -13.37
C TYR A 178 -18.15 -8.39 -14.64
N LYS A 179 -18.92 -8.81 -15.65
CA LYS A 179 -18.38 -9.31 -16.91
C LYS A 179 -17.53 -8.25 -17.61
N ASN A 180 -18.02 -7.01 -17.67
CA ASN A 180 -17.31 -5.92 -18.34
C ASN A 180 -16.02 -5.53 -17.60
N ILE A 181 -16.01 -5.57 -16.26
CA ILE A 181 -14.81 -5.40 -15.44
C ILE A 181 -13.76 -6.45 -15.82
N VAL A 182 -14.13 -7.74 -15.77
CA VAL A 182 -13.20 -8.85 -16.03
C VAL A 182 -12.68 -8.82 -17.46
N PHE A 183 -13.55 -8.58 -18.45
CA PHE A 183 -13.14 -8.52 -19.85
C PHE A 183 -12.25 -7.30 -20.14
N THR A 184 -12.58 -6.14 -19.59
CA THR A 184 -11.72 -4.94 -19.73
C THR A 184 -10.37 -5.18 -19.09
N ALA A 185 -10.32 -5.82 -17.92
CA ALA A 185 -9.07 -6.15 -17.24
C ALA A 185 -8.20 -7.13 -18.04
N LEU A 186 -8.81 -8.17 -18.61
CA LEU A 186 -8.13 -9.11 -19.51
C LEU A 186 -7.61 -8.40 -20.78
N ASP A 187 -8.41 -7.51 -21.37
CA ASP A 187 -8.01 -6.75 -22.55
C ASP A 187 -6.87 -5.78 -22.23
N TRP A 188 -6.89 -5.12 -21.07
CA TRP A 188 -5.78 -4.27 -20.63
C TRP A 188 -4.48 -5.05 -20.52
N GLN A 189 -4.53 -6.23 -19.89
CA GLN A 189 -3.36 -7.08 -19.71
C GLN A 189 -2.85 -7.67 -21.03
N ARG A 190 -3.74 -8.02 -21.98
CA ARG A 190 -3.34 -8.56 -23.28
C ARG A 190 -2.74 -7.52 -24.23
N ASN A 191 -3.18 -6.27 -24.12
CA ASN A 191 -2.79 -5.20 -25.03
C ASN A 191 -1.64 -4.32 -24.50
N GLY A 192 -1.00 -4.69 -23.39
CA GLY A 192 0.13 -3.93 -22.84
C GLY A 192 -0.23 -2.68 -22.03
N ILE A 193 -1.52 -2.43 -21.81
CA ILE A 193 -2.00 -1.20 -21.13
C ILE A 193 -1.56 -1.20 -19.67
N VAL A 194 -1.55 -2.38 -19.03
CA VAL A 194 -1.10 -2.52 -17.63
C VAL A 194 0.37 -2.13 -17.52
N GLU A 195 1.21 -2.67 -18.38
CA GLU A 195 2.65 -2.42 -18.43
C GLU A 195 2.96 -0.94 -18.65
N ASP A 196 2.23 -0.29 -19.55
CA ASP A 196 2.35 1.14 -19.80
C ASP A 196 1.99 1.98 -18.56
N LEU A 197 0.90 1.64 -17.87
CA LEU A 197 0.46 2.34 -16.65
C LEU A 197 1.43 2.15 -15.48
N VAL A 198 1.96 0.94 -15.32
CA VAL A 198 2.97 0.62 -14.29
C VAL A 198 4.26 1.37 -14.58
N LYS A 199 4.71 1.39 -15.84
CA LYS A 199 5.91 2.11 -16.25
C LYS A 199 5.77 3.62 -16.08
N GLU A 200 4.66 4.22 -16.53
CA GLU A 200 4.35 5.64 -16.31
C GLU A 200 4.51 5.99 -14.83
N HIS A 201 3.94 5.16 -13.95
CA HIS A 201 4.00 5.41 -12.52
C HIS A 201 5.40 5.24 -11.93
N TYR A 202 6.16 4.25 -12.37
CA TYR A 202 7.53 4.05 -11.92
C TYR A 202 8.45 5.20 -12.33
N ASP A 203 8.39 5.61 -13.60
CA ASP A 203 9.19 6.72 -14.13
C ASP A 203 8.92 8.02 -13.33
N GLU A 204 7.67 8.23 -12.93
CA GLU A 204 7.28 9.37 -12.10
C GLU A 204 7.71 9.25 -10.62
N GLU A 205 7.60 8.07 -10.01
CA GLU A 205 8.13 7.86 -8.65
C GLU A 205 9.64 8.14 -8.63
N VAL A 206 10.37 7.69 -9.65
CA VAL A 206 11.78 8.00 -9.84
C VAL A 206 11.98 9.51 -9.99
N SER A 207 11.18 10.17 -10.85
CA SER A 207 11.26 11.61 -11.02
C SER A 207 11.01 12.39 -9.73
N MET A 208 10.02 12.03 -8.92
CA MET A 208 9.76 12.69 -7.63
C MET A 208 10.88 12.48 -6.62
N ARG A 209 11.43 11.27 -6.56
CA ARG A 209 12.57 10.96 -5.67
C ARG A 209 13.87 11.64 -6.10
N LEU A 210 13.99 12.03 -7.36
CA LEU A 210 15.12 12.80 -7.88
C LEU A 210 14.92 14.32 -7.72
N ASP A 211 13.67 14.80 -7.74
CA ASP A 211 13.29 16.22 -7.61
C ASP A 211 13.36 16.70 -6.15
N THR A 212 13.05 15.83 -5.18
CA THR A 212 13.52 16.03 -3.81
C THR A 212 14.94 15.51 -3.71
N SER A 213 15.88 16.30 -3.19
CA SER A 213 17.21 15.85 -2.81
C SER A 213 17.11 14.52 -2.04
N ALA A 214 17.25 13.39 -2.74
CA ALA A 214 17.37 12.10 -2.08
C ALA A 214 18.49 12.28 -1.06
N PRO A 215 18.27 11.97 0.23
CA PRO A 215 19.29 12.18 1.24
C PRO A 215 20.55 11.50 0.72
N TYR A 216 21.57 12.30 0.45
CA TYR A 216 22.84 11.79 -0.04
C TYR A 216 23.30 10.77 0.99
N VAL A 217 23.34 9.50 0.60
CA VAL A 217 23.90 8.44 1.42
C VAL A 217 25.38 8.39 1.04
N PRO A 218 26.30 8.78 1.95
CA PRO A 218 27.72 8.68 1.69
C PRO A 218 28.09 7.25 1.24
N PRO A 219 29.06 7.07 0.33
CA PRO A 219 29.53 5.75 -0.08
C PRO A 219 29.91 4.85 1.10
N GLU A 220 30.41 5.44 2.18
CA GLU A 220 30.75 4.77 3.45
C GLU A 220 29.53 4.20 4.18
N GLU A 221 28.38 4.87 4.12
CA GLU A 221 27.12 4.37 4.70
C GLU A 221 26.60 3.16 3.90
N PHE A 222 26.74 3.17 2.56
CA PHE A 222 26.44 1.99 1.74
C PHE A 222 27.31 0.79 2.13
N ASP A 223 28.60 1.02 2.37
CA ASP A 223 29.53 -0.05 2.77
C ASP A 223 29.16 -0.66 4.13
N LYS A 224 28.81 0.18 5.11
CA LYS A 224 28.30 -0.29 6.42
C LYS A 224 27.03 -1.13 6.30
N ILE A 225 26.07 -0.70 5.48
CA ILE A 225 24.83 -1.44 5.25
C ILE A 225 25.13 -2.77 4.56
N ILE A 226 25.99 -2.78 3.54
CA ILE A 226 26.38 -4.01 2.82
C ILE A 226 27.10 -4.98 3.75
N GLU A 227 27.98 -4.50 4.62
CA GLU A 227 28.68 -5.33 5.61
C GLU A 227 27.69 -5.97 6.59
N HIS A 228 26.74 -5.18 7.11
CA HIS A 228 25.71 -5.69 8.00
C HIS A 228 24.86 -6.78 7.33
N LEU A 229 24.38 -6.53 6.09
CA LEU A 229 23.60 -7.51 5.33
C LEU A 229 24.42 -8.77 5.00
N ARG A 230 25.73 -8.64 4.75
CA ARG A 230 26.62 -9.80 4.55
C ARG A 230 26.71 -10.66 5.80
N LYS A 231 26.80 -10.05 6.98
CA LYS A 231 26.79 -10.78 8.24
C LYS A 231 25.46 -11.55 8.42
N GLN A 232 24.33 -10.88 8.20
CA GLN A 232 23.01 -11.50 8.27
C GLN A 232 22.84 -12.65 7.25
N MET A 233 23.34 -12.47 6.02
CA MET A 233 23.34 -13.50 4.98
C MET A 233 24.10 -14.77 5.43
N LEU A 234 25.28 -14.61 6.03
CA LEU A 234 26.09 -15.72 6.51
C LEU A 234 25.44 -16.42 7.72
N GLU A 235 24.87 -15.66 8.65
CA GLU A 235 24.10 -16.21 9.80
C GLU A 235 22.91 -17.07 9.32
N CYS A 236 22.14 -16.59 8.35
CA CYS A 236 21.04 -17.35 7.75
C CYS A 236 21.53 -18.60 7.03
N ALA A 237 22.61 -18.50 6.25
CA ALA A 237 23.18 -19.65 5.55
C ALA A 237 23.70 -20.74 6.52
N GLN A 238 24.31 -20.34 7.64
CA GLN A 238 24.75 -21.25 8.70
C GLN A 238 23.59 -21.95 9.41
N SER A 239 22.43 -21.28 9.47
CA SER A 239 21.20 -21.81 10.07
C SER A 239 20.32 -22.56 9.05
N GLU A 240 20.85 -22.88 7.87
CA GLU A 240 20.15 -23.52 6.75
C GLU A 240 18.93 -22.74 6.22
N GLU A 241 18.81 -21.45 6.55
CA GLU A 241 17.78 -20.54 6.04
C GLU A 241 18.17 -19.97 4.66
N TYR A 242 18.36 -20.85 3.68
CA TYR A 242 18.95 -20.52 2.39
C TYR A 242 18.14 -19.48 1.59
N GLU A 243 16.81 -19.52 1.66
CA GLU A 243 15.95 -18.55 0.97
C GLU A 243 16.13 -17.13 1.52
N LYS A 244 16.22 -16.97 2.85
CA LYS A 244 16.51 -15.66 3.45
C LYS A 244 17.93 -15.21 3.12
N ALA A 245 18.89 -16.13 3.09
CA ALA A 245 20.26 -15.81 2.66
C ALA A 245 20.28 -15.32 1.19
N ALA A 246 19.49 -15.92 0.29
CA ALA A 246 19.36 -15.47 -1.09
C ALA A 246 18.75 -14.05 -1.18
N GLN A 247 17.73 -13.75 -0.37
CA GLN A 247 17.15 -12.40 -0.31
C GLN A 247 18.18 -11.34 0.12
N PHE A 248 19.01 -11.65 1.13
CA PHE A 248 20.10 -10.75 1.53
C PHE A 248 21.15 -10.56 0.43
N ARG A 249 21.52 -11.63 -0.28
CA ARG A 249 22.44 -11.57 -1.43
C ARG A 249 21.93 -10.64 -2.54
N ASP A 250 20.65 -10.76 -2.88
CA ASP A 250 20.06 -9.96 -3.96
C ASP A 250 19.99 -8.48 -3.56
N ARG A 251 19.64 -8.20 -2.29
CA ARG A 251 19.67 -6.83 -1.74
C ARG A 251 21.07 -6.23 -1.72
N ILE A 252 22.10 -7.00 -1.36
CA ILE A 252 23.50 -6.56 -1.43
C ILE A 252 23.88 -6.18 -2.86
N THR A 253 23.40 -6.95 -3.85
CA THR A 253 23.68 -6.70 -5.27
C THR A 253 23.04 -5.40 -5.75
N GLU A 254 21.78 -5.14 -5.36
CA GLU A 254 21.09 -3.87 -5.63
C GLU A 254 21.83 -2.67 -5.00
N LEU A 255 22.24 -2.78 -3.73
CA LEU A 255 22.95 -1.71 -3.02
C LEU A 255 24.33 -1.42 -3.63
N LYS A 256 25.04 -2.45 -4.12
CA LYS A 256 26.29 -2.26 -4.86
C LYS A 256 26.08 -1.51 -6.18
N GLY A 257 24.97 -1.76 -6.87
CA GLY A 257 24.57 -1.01 -8.06
C GLY A 257 24.34 0.46 -7.73
N LYS A 258 23.50 0.72 -6.73
CA LYS A 258 23.18 2.09 -6.25
C LYS A 258 24.41 2.85 -5.76
N ARG A 259 25.33 2.18 -5.04
CA ARG A 259 26.60 2.77 -4.60
C ARG A 259 27.44 3.24 -5.80
N LYS A 260 27.55 2.43 -6.86
CA LYS A 260 28.28 2.78 -8.10
C LYS A 260 27.65 3.98 -8.80
N GLU A 261 26.32 4.01 -8.91
CA GLU A 261 25.59 5.13 -9.51
C GLU A 261 25.82 6.43 -8.71
N ALA A 262 25.80 6.34 -7.38
CA ALA A 262 26.04 7.49 -6.50
C ALA A 262 27.48 8.03 -6.60
N THR A 263 28.50 7.17 -6.74
CA THR A 263 29.89 7.62 -6.95
C THR A 263 30.18 8.10 -8.36
N SER A 264 29.41 7.68 -9.37
CA SER A 264 29.55 8.17 -10.76
C SER A 264 28.90 9.53 -11.04
N LYS A 265 28.05 10.02 -10.13
CA LYS A 265 27.34 11.31 -10.24
C LYS A 265 28.02 12.45 -9.46
N VAL A 266 29.19 12.20 -8.87
CA VAL A 266 30.08 13.18 -8.23
C VAL A 266 31.25 13.45 -9.16
#